data_AF-A0A370H3D7-F1
#
_entry.id   AF-A0A370H3D7-F1
#
_cell.length_a   1.000
_cell.length_b   1.000
_cell.length_c   1.000
_cell.angle_alpha   90.00
_cell.angle_beta   90.00
_cell.angle_gamma   90.00
#
_symmetry.space_group_name_H-M   'P 1'
#
loop_
_entity.id
_entity.type
_entity.pdbx_description
1 polymer ?
#
loop_
_entity_poly.entity_id
_entity_poly.type
_entity_poly.pdbx_seq_one_letter_code
_entity_poly.pdbx_strand_id
1 'polypeptide(L)'
;MEDVLLPTRPTGSSVDAVETMLPPHPFFEPVPMAVADTAAFADSSDRLVRHLFDVGLQLHTLRAVFDRRDATAAEVKAAGEAVGVLVDDLDMLIRDAGLAMLALTLERTAAESGNGNGNGYSGRRRRRHRIR
;
A
#
# COMPACT_ATOMS: atom_id res chain seq x y z
N MET A 1 20.59 -23.82 46.73
CA MET A 1 21.11 -22.74 47.58
C MET A 1 22.45 -22.35 46.99
N GLU A 2 22.78 -21.05 47.01
CA GLU A 2 23.98 -20.40 46.43
C GLU A 2 23.77 -19.99 44.96
N ASP A 3 24.00 -18.75 44.52
CA ASP A 3 24.47 -17.54 45.21
C ASP A 3 23.95 -16.29 44.48
N VAL A 4 23.57 -15.30 45.27
CA VAL A 4 23.16 -13.96 44.84
C VAL A 4 24.40 -13.08 44.83
N LEU A 5 24.81 -12.59 43.65
CA LEU A 5 25.81 -11.52 43.55
C LEU A 5 25.43 -10.52 42.46
N LEU A 6 25.01 -9.34 42.88
CA LEU A 6 25.13 -8.05 42.20
C LEU A 6 25.48 -7.02 43.29
N PRO A 7 25.96 -5.79 42.98
CA PRO A 7 26.84 -5.35 41.89
C PRO A 7 28.02 -4.50 42.43
N THR A 8 29.15 -4.41 41.72
CA THR A 8 30.16 -3.36 41.97
C THR A 8 30.34 -2.48 40.75
N ARG A 9 29.96 -1.21 40.94
CA ARG A 9 30.12 -0.08 40.02
C ARG A 9 31.54 0.49 40.15
N PRO A 10 32.24 0.79 39.05
CA PRO A 10 33.26 1.83 39.06
C PRO A 10 32.82 3.02 38.20
N THR A 11 32.85 4.20 38.82
CA THR A 11 32.76 5.53 38.19
C THR A 11 34.13 6.03 37.78
N GLY A 12 34.18 6.73 36.64
CA GLY A 12 35.32 7.51 36.15
C GLY A 12 35.83 6.96 34.80
N SER A 13 36.14 7.73 33.77
CA SER A 13 36.22 9.17 33.59
C SER A 13 36.18 9.43 32.08
N SER A 14 35.59 10.56 31.69
CA SER A 14 35.57 11.13 30.34
C SER A 14 36.97 11.20 29.72
N VAL A 15 37.09 10.77 28.46
CA VAL A 15 37.95 11.45 27.48
C VAL A 15 37.22 11.50 26.14
N ASP A 16 37.11 12.72 25.67
CA ASP A 16 36.51 13.21 24.44
C ASP A 16 37.02 12.58 23.13
N ALA A 17 36.15 12.72 22.13
CA ALA A 17 36.45 13.08 20.75
C ALA A 17 37.21 12.07 19.86
N VAL A 18 36.42 11.25 19.17
CA VAL A 18 36.39 11.22 17.69
C VAL A 18 34.95 10.87 17.30
N GLU A 19 34.01 11.81 17.23
CA GLU A 19 33.69 12.59 16.03
C GLU A 19 33.99 11.87 14.70
N THR A 20 33.58 10.61 14.58
CA THR A 20 33.29 10.03 13.27
C THR A 20 31.92 10.56 12.84
N MET A 21 31.95 11.71 12.14
CA MET A 21 30.86 12.26 11.35
C MET A 21 30.28 11.18 10.43
N LEU A 22 29.31 10.42 10.92
CA LEU A 22 28.31 9.81 10.07
C LEU A 22 27.28 10.91 9.80
N PRO A 23 27.04 11.33 8.55
CA PRO A 23 25.92 12.19 8.28
C PRO A 23 24.67 11.47 8.81
N PRO A 24 23.76 12.16 9.52
CA PRO A 24 22.47 11.59 9.82
C PRO A 24 21.88 11.21 8.47
N HIS A 25 21.71 9.89 8.23
CA HIS A 25 20.92 9.43 7.11
C HIS A 25 19.63 10.24 7.17
N PRO A 26 19.31 11.06 6.15
CA PRO A 26 17.96 11.57 6.07
C PRO A 26 17.12 10.30 6.04
N PHE A 27 16.41 10.07 7.15
CA PHE A 27 15.29 9.16 7.17
C PHE A 27 14.54 9.50 5.89
N PHE A 28 14.44 8.54 4.98
CA PHE A 28 13.53 8.62 3.87
C PHE A 28 12.19 8.95 4.51
N GLU A 29 11.82 10.23 4.52
CA GLU A 29 10.53 10.67 4.99
C GLU A 29 9.61 10.19 3.87
N PRO A 30 8.86 9.09 4.06
CA PRO A 30 8.00 8.61 3.01
C PRO A 30 7.02 9.74 2.75
N VAL A 31 7.00 10.25 1.52
CA VAL A 31 6.04 11.26 1.09
C VAL A 31 4.66 10.78 1.54
N PRO A 32 3.97 11.48 2.47
CA PRO A 32 2.79 10.95 3.15
C PRO A 32 1.66 10.51 2.21
N MET A 33 1.63 11.09 0.99
CA MET A 33 0.64 10.81 -0.05
C MET A 33 0.75 9.38 -0.60
N ALA A 34 1.98 8.93 -0.92
CA ALA A 34 2.21 7.61 -1.51
C ALA A 34 1.82 6.44 -0.59
N VAL A 35 1.92 6.66 0.72
CA VAL A 35 1.52 5.67 1.74
C VAL A 35 0.00 5.61 1.87
N ALA A 36 -0.70 6.75 1.73
CA ALA A 36 -2.16 6.82 1.82
C ALA A 36 -2.83 6.08 0.65
N ASP A 37 -2.37 6.29 -0.59
CA ASP A 37 -2.93 5.63 -1.78
C ASP A 37 -2.64 4.12 -1.79
N THR A 38 -1.47 3.72 -1.29
CA THR A 38 -1.13 2.29 -1.10
C THR A 38 -2.03 1.64 -0.05
N ALA A 39 -2.29 2.32 1.08
CA ALA A 39 -3.19 1.81 2.11
C ALA A 39 -4.64 1.73 1.63
N ALA A 40 -5.11 2.74 0.89
CA ALA A 40 -6.44 2.75 0.29
C ALA A 40 -6.61 1.60 -0.73
N PHE A 41 -5.61 1.37 -1.58
CA PHE A 41 -5.63 0.24 -2.51
C PHE A 41 -5.64 -1.12 -1.79
N ALA A 42 -4.84 -1.27 -0.73
CA ALA A 42 -4.82 -2.49 0.06
C ALA A 42 -6.16 -2.75 0.76
N ASP A 43 -6.79 -1.72 1.36
CA ASP A 43 -8.12 -1.83 1.99
C ASP A 43 -9.19 -2.21 0.96
N SER A 44 -9.25 -1.52 -0.19
CA SER A 44 -10.20 -1.85 -1.25
C SER A 44 -10.00 -3.25 -1.82
N SER A 45 -8.75 -3.70 -1.98
CA SER A 45 -8.44 -5.04 -2.48
C SER A 45 -8.82 -6.13 -1.46
N ASP A 46 -8.54 -5.91 -0.17
CA ASP A 46 -8.91 -6.82 0.90
C ASP A 46 -10.44 -6.96 1.01
N ARG A 47 -11.18 -5.85 0.91
CA ARG A 47 -12.65 -5.87 0.86
C ARG A 47 -13.18 -6.64 -0.34
N LEU A 48 -12.64 -6.39 -1.53
CA LEU A 48 -13.02 -7.12 -2.74
C LEU A 48 -12.80 -8.63 -2.58
N VAL A 49 -11.63 -9.05 -2.06
CA VAL A 49 -11.33 -10.48 -1.87
C VAL A 49 -12.27 -11.11 -0.85
N ARG A 50 -12.49 -10.48 0.32
CA ARG A 50 -13.45 -11.00 1.30
C ARG A 50 -14.85 -11.13 0.71
N HIS A 51 -15.29 -10.12 -0.03
CA HIS A 51 -16.63 -10.15 -0.62
C HIS A 51 -16.76 -11.20 -1.73
N LEU A 52 -15.72 -11.44 -2.53
CA LEU A 52 -15.72 -12.54 -3.51
C LEU A 52 -15.88 -13.90 -2.83
N PHE A 53 -15.25 -14.11 -1.67
CA PHE A 53 -15.47 -15.32 -0.88
C PHE A 53 -16.91 -15.41 -0.35
N ASP A 54 -17.43 -14.32 0.20
CA ASP A 54 -18.80 -14.28 0.72
C ASP A 54 -19.84 -14.52 -0.38
N VAL A 55 -19.69 -13.87 -1.53
CA VAL A 55 -20.55 -14.08 -2.70
C VAL A 55 -20.46 -15.53 -3.19
N GLY A 56 -19.26 -16.11 -3.25
CA GLY A 56 -19.08 -17.52 -3.59
C GLY A 56 -19.88 -18.46 -2.67
N LEU A 57 -19.88 -18.19 -1.36
CA LEU A 57 -20.65 -18.96 -0.38
C LEU A 57 -22.17 -18.74 -0.53
N GLN A 58 -22.60 -17.51 -0.78
CA GLN A 58 -24.01 -17.19 -1.01
C GLN A 58 -24.54 -17.84 -2.29
N LEU A 59 -23.78 -17.77 -3.40
CA LEU A 59 -24.13 -18.43 -4.66
C LEU A 59 -24.20 -19.95 -4.50
N HIS A 60 -23.31 -20.55 -3.69
CA HIS A 60 -23.40 -21.97 -3.36
C HIS A 60 -24.72 -22.32 -2.67
N THR A 61 -25.20 -21.44 -1.78
CA THR A 61 -26.50 -21.61 -1.11
C THR A 61 -27.66 -21.44 -2.08
N LEU A 62 -27.63 -20.40 -2.93
CA LEU A 62 -28.68 -20.15 -3.93
C LEU A 62 -28.76 -21.26 -4.97
N ARG A 63 -27.64 -21.89 -5.32
CA ARG A 63 -27.60 -23.07 -6.19
C ARG A 63 -28.50 -24.19 -5.68
N ALA A 64 -28.58 -24.40 -4.36
CA ALA A 64 -29.48 -25.41 -3.80
C ALA A 64 -30.96 -25.12 -4.11
N VAL A 65 -31.35 -23.85 -4.25
CA VAL A 65 -32.71 -23.45 -4.67
C VAL A 65 -32.94 -23.77 -6.13
N PHE A 66 -31.96 -23.48 -7.00
CA PHE A 66 -32.08 -23.76 -8.43
C PHE A 66 -32.02 -25.25 -8.78
N ASP A 67 -31.29 -26.06 -7.99
CA ASP A 67 -31.15 -27.51 -8.20
C ASP A 67 -32.37 -28.30 -7.67
N ARG A 68 -33.25 -27.67 -6.89
CA ARG A 68 -34.48 -28.30 -6.34
C ARG A 68 -35.58 -28.41 -7.40
N ARG A 69 -36.02 -29.64 -7.66
CA ARG A 69 -37.12 -29.93 -8.62
C ARG A 69 -38.49 -29.49 -8.14
N ASP A 70 -38.65 -29.31 -6.84
CA ASP A 70 -39.87 -28.87 -6.16
C ASP A 70 -39.89 -27.36 -5.87
N ALA A 71 -38.86 -26.62 -6.30
CA ALA A 71 -38.79 -25.18 -6.09
C ALA A 71 -39.95 -24.47 -6.80
N THR A 72 -40.63 -23.60 -6.07
CA THR A 72 -41.70 -22.76 -6.59
C THR A 72 -41.13 -21.65 -7.48
N ALA A 73 -41.93 -21.16 -8.42
CA ALA A 73 -41.55 -20.02 -9.26
C ALA A 73 -41.19 -18.77 -8.43
N ALA A 74 -41.82 -18.59 -7.27
CA ALA A 74 -41.51 -17.50 -6.34
C ALA A 74 -40.12 -17.65 -5.71
N GLU A 75 -39.74 -18.86 -5.27
CA GLU A 75 -38.41 -19.13 -4.73
C GLU A 75 -37.32 -18.91 -5.77
N VAL A 76 -37.54 -19.37 -7.01
CA VAL A 76 -36.58 -19.17 -8.12
C VAL A 76 -36.44 -17.69 -8.47
N LYS A 77 -37.54 -16.92 -8.49
CA LYS A 77 -37.50 -15.47 -8.73
C LYS A 77 -36.73 -14.74 -7.62
N ALA A 78 -37.01 -15.06 -6.36
CA ALA A 78 -36.32 -14.47 -5.22
C ALA A 78 -34.82 -14.80 -5.22
N ALA A 79 -34.45 -16.03 -5.58
CA ALA A 79 -33.05 -16.42 -5.76
C ALA A 79 -32.39 -15.63 -6.90
N GLY A 80 -33.09 -15.40 -8.01
CA GLY A 80 -32.61 -14.56 -9.11
C GLY A 80 -32.40 -13.09 -8.71
N GLU A 81 -33.34 -12.52 -7.94
CA GLU A 81 -33.19 -11.16 -7.39
C GLU A 81 -31.98 -11.07 -6.45
N ALA A 82 -31.77 -12.08 -5.60
CA ALA A 82 -30.59 -12.16 -4.74
C ALA A 82 -29.28 -12.23 -5.55
N VAL A 83 -29.23 -12.98 -6.65
CA VAL A 83 -28.06 -12.98 -7.55
C VAL A 83 -27.84 -11.58 -8.14
N GLY A 84 -28.89 -10.88 -8.54
CA GLY A 84 -28.79 -9.51 -9.06
C GLY A 84 -28.12 -8.57 -8.07
N VAL A 85 -28.57 -8.57 -6.81
CA VAL A 85 -27.96 -7.76 -5.73
C VAL A 85 -26.48 -8.09 -5.54
N LEU A 86 -26.12 -9.38 -5.55
CA LEU A 86 -24.71 -9.78 -5.39
C LEU A 86 -23.81 -9.30 -6.54
N VAL A 87 -24.34 -9.25 -7.76
CA VAL A 87 -23.59 -8.72 -8.91
C VAL A 87 -23.42 -7.21 -8.80
N ASP A 88 -24.48 -6.49 -8.42
CA ASP A 88 -24.41 -5.04 -8.21
C ASP A 88 -23.39 -4.67 -7.12
N ASP A 89 -23.35 -5.41 -6.01
CA ASP A 89 -22.39 -5.21 -4.93
C ASP A 89 -20.94 -5.48 -5.39
N LEU A 90 -20.72 -6.53 -6.18
CA LEU A 90 -19.41 -6.81 -6.76
C LEU A 90 -18.94 -5.71 -7.72
N ASP A 91 -19.83 -5.19 -8.56
CA ASP A 91 -19.50 -4.12 -9.49
C ASP A 91 -19.05 -2.84 -8.75
N MET A 92 -19.66 -2.52 -7.62
CA MET A 92 -19.24 -1.42 -6.75
C MET A 92 -17.82 -1.65 -6.19
N LEU A 93 -17.55 -2.83 -5.65
CA LEU A 93 -16.23 -3.15 -5.08
C LEU A 93 -15.11 -3.18 -6.12
N ILE A 94 -15.39 -3.73 -7.31
CA ILE A 94 -14.43 -3.73 -8.43
C ILE A 94 -14.11 -2.30 -8.84
N ARG A 95 -15.13 -1.43 -8.91
CA ARG A 95 -14.93 0.00 -9.21
C ARG A 95 -14.05 0.67 -8.15
N ASP A 96 -14.32 0.46 -6.87
CA ASP A 96 -13.56 1.08 -5.77
C ASP A 96 -12.10 0.62 -5.76
N ALA A 97 -11.85 -0.69 -5.94
CA ALA A 97 -10.49 -1.22 -6.06
C ALA A 97 -9.78 -0.71 -7.32
N GLY A 98 -10.49 -0.58 -8.43
CA GLY A 98 -9.96 -0.02 -9.68
C GLY A 98 -9.59 1.46 -9.54
N LEU A 99 -10.43 2.27 -8.90
CA LEU A 99 -10.14 3.67 -8.62
C LEU A 99 -8.91 3.83 -7.73
N ALA A 100 -8.79 3.01 -6.69
CA ALA A 100 -7.61 3.02 -5.82
C ALA A 100 -6.33 2.60 -6.57
N MET A 101 -6.40 1.62 -7.48
CA MET A 101 -5.27 1.24 -8.34
C MET A 101 -4.84 2.37 -9.27
N LEU A 102 -5.81 3.08 -9.87
CA LEU A 102 -5.54 4.20 -10.75
C LEU A 102 -4.86 5.36 -10.00
N ALA A 103 -5.30 5.68 -8.78
CA ALA A 103 -4.66 6.66 -7.92
C ALA A 103 -3.18 6.31 -7.67
N LEU A 104 -2.92 5.07 -7.24
CA LEU A 104 -1.57 4.56 -7.01
C LEU A 104 -0.68 4.61 -8.27
N THR A 105 -1.25 4.36 -9.45
CA THR A 105 -0.52 4.40 -10.72
C THR A 105 -0.19 5.84 -11.15
N LEU A 106 -1.11 6.77 -10.93
CA LEU A 106 -0.90 8.20 -11.19
C LEU A 106 0.24 8.75 -10.31
N GLU A 107 0.27 8.41 -9.03
CA GLU A 107 1.35 8.84 -8.15
C GLU A 107 2.71 8.26 -8.55
N ARG A 108 2.75 6.97 -8.93
CA ARG A 108 3.97 6.33 -9.40
C ARG A 108 4.54 7.01 -10.65
N THR A 109 3.69 7.30 -11.63
CA THR A 109 4.12 7.97 -12.87
C THR A 109 4.58 9.42 -12.63
N ALA A 110 3.97 10.13 -11.67
CA ALA A 110 4.41 11.45 -11.25
C ALA A 110 5.79 11.41 -10.56
N ALA A 111 6.01 10.43 -9.67
CA ALA A 111 7.29 10.24 -8.98
C ALA A 111 8.43 9.87 -9.94
N GLU A 112 8.17 9.02 -10.93
CA GLU A 112 9.15 8.64 -11.96
C GLU A 112 9.51 9.82 -12.88
N SER A 113 8.56 10.73 -13.15
CA SER A 113 8.78 11.94 -13.98
C SER A 113 9.55 13.05 -13.27
N GLY A 114 9.40 13.18 -11.94
CA GLY A 114 10.12 14.18 -11.13
C GLY A 114 11.60 13.86 -10.87
N ASN A 115 11.98 12.59 -10.97
CA ASN A 115 13.34 12.11 -10.65
C ASN A 115 14.34 12.26 -11.83
N GLY A 116 13.87 12.71 -13.00
CA GLY A 116 14.68 12.83 -14.23
C GLY A 116 15.41 14.18 -14.43
N ASN A 117 15.27 15.16 -13.52
CA ASN A 117 15.69 16.55 -13.78
C ASN A 117 16.76 17.09 -12.82
N GLY A 118 17.83 16.32 -12.60
CA GLY A 118 18.84 16.65 -11.59
C GLY A 118 20.26 16.18 -11.88
N ASN A 119 20.76 16.22 -13.12
CA ASN A 119 22.21 16.18 -13.33
C ASN A 119 22.63 16.78 -14.69
N GLY A 120 23.24 17.97 -14.67
CA GLY A 120 23.79 18.53 -15.91
C GLY A 120 24.17 20.01 -15.96
N TYR A 121 24.03 20.80 -14.89
CA TYR A 121 24.55 22.17 -14.88
C TYR A 121 25.38 22.46 -13.63
N SER A 122 26.71 22.29 -13.74
CA SER A 122 27.67 23.35 -13.44
C SER A 122 29.12 22.81 -13.51
N GLY A 123 29.86 23.29 -14.51
CA GLY A 123 31.26 22.92 -14.71
C GLY A 123 32.02 24.01 -15.46
N ARG A 124 32.30 25.11 -14.75
CA ARG A 124 33.23 26.20 -15.10
C ARG A 124 34.35 25.80 -16.09
N ARG A 125 34.44 26.46 -17.24
CA ARG A 125 35.75 26.83 -17.83
C ARG A 125 35.71 28.22 -18.48
N ARG A 126 36.18 29.19 -17.68
CA ARG A 126 36.80 30.43 -18.16
C ARG A 126 37.84 30.07 -19.23
N ARG A 127 37.69 30.59 -20.45
CA ARG A 127 38.84 30.83 -21.35
C ARG A 127 38.78 32.26 -21.88
N ARG A 128 39.47 33.13 -21.14
CA ARG A 128 40.04 34.38 -21.65
C ARG A 128 41.20 34.02 -22.59
N HIS A 129 41.16 34.56 -23.80
CA HIS A 129 42.27 34.95 -24.68
C HIS A 129 41.59 35.69 -25.84
N ARG A 130 41.63 37.01 -26.06
CA ARG A 130 42.72 38.00 -26.17
C ARG A 130 43.93 37.48 -26.94
N ILE A 131 43.98 37.81 -28.22
CA ILE A 131 45.09 38.35 -29.05
C ILE A 131 44.40 38.73 -30.38
N ARG A 132 44.16 40.02 -30.66
CA ARG A 132 45.02 41.03 -31.31
C ARG A 132 45.06 40.87 -32.82
#